data_AF-A0AAU8FGV0-F1
#
_entry.id   AF-A0AAU8FGV0-F1
#
_cell.length_a   1.000
_cell.length_b   1.000
_cell.length_c   1.000
_cell.angle_alpha   90.00
_cell.angle_beta   90.00
_cell.angle_gamma   90.00
#
_symmetry.space_group_name_H-M   'P 1'
#
loop_
_entity.id
_entity.type
_entity.pdbx_description
1 polymer ?
#
loop_
_entity_poly.entity_id
_entity_poly.type
_entity_poly.pdbx_seq_one_letter_code
_entity_poly.pdbx_strand_id
1 'polypeptide(L)'
;MKVPDINWWRSAWRFLAFCAIVHGASPCAAQIRYFWPATVQGMQGDVRSIPSAVVDSIASDTIFQVWSKEGYPLHYYKKIRTSVCFDNKCRLLKCTLYWNVTGRYLGFELEKGEYLSKARHKPFKRKEYARLHEILSDPFSRLSGLSYGELAPRPGIANAKNGVDAVTSATAASILDEVVAGAAYTTYKMWHVVNGPTQDEVRNLTVESLSPRSDPENSR
;
A
#
# COMPACT_ATOMS: atom_id res chain seq x y z
N MET A 1 35.77 84.07 23.23
CA MET A 1 34.94 83.43 22.18
C MET A 1 35.16 81.93 22.27
N LYS A 2 34.08 81.15 22.17
CA LYS A 2 33.82 79.85 22.81
C LYS A 2 34.81 78.72 22.46
N VAL A 3 35.28 78.06 23.51
CA VAL A 3 35.79 76.67 23.53
C VAL A 3 34.59 75.72 23.51
N PRO A 4 34.59 74.60 22.77
CA PRO A 4 33.59 73.55 22.93
C PRO A 4 34.14 72.30 23.65
N ASP A 5 33.17 71.60 24.22
CA ASP A 5 33.21 70.63 25.33
C ASP A 5 33.89 69.28 25.10
N ILE A 6 34.32 68.72 26.24
CA ILE A 6 34.53 67.29 26.52
C ILE A 6 33.19 66.71 27.00
N ASN A 7 32.69 65.60 26.41
CA ASN A 7 32.55 64.29 27.07
C ASN A 7 31.75 63.27 26.23
N TRP A 8 32.24 62.02 26.27
CA TRP A 8 31.51 60.75 26.45
C TRP A 8 30.27 60.44 25.60
N TRP A 9 30.31 59.37 24.78
CA TRP A 9 29.34 58.25 24.81
C TRP A 9 29.66 57.14 23.78
N ARG A 10 29.50 55.88 24.23
CA ARG A 10 28.99 54.69 23.48
C ARG A 10 29.92 54.02 22.45
N SER A 11 30.08 52.69 22.39
CA SER A 11 29.37 51.57 22.99
C SER A 11 30.23 50.30 22.93
N ALA A 12 30.05 49.44 23.94
CA ALA A 12 30.66 48.13 24.08
C ALA A 12 30.34 47.18 22.90
N TRP A 13 31.37 46.56 22.33
CA TRP A 13 31.22 45.35 21.52
C TRP A 13 31.58 44.13 22.37
N ARG A 14 30.54 43.48 22.92
CA ARG A 14 30.62 42.13 23.47
C ARG A 14 30.46 41.14 22.32
N PHE A 15 31.53 40.44 21.96
CA PHE A 15 31.47 39.25 21.12
C PHE A 15 30.83 38.11 21.92
N LEU A 16 29.56 37.80 21.64
CA LEU A 16 28.95 36.52 22.00
C LEU A 16 28.92 35.66 20.73
N ALA A 17 29.87 34.74 20.62
CA ALA A 17 29.84 33.69 19.63
C ALA A 17 28.74 32.69 20.00
N PHE A 18 27.59 32.80 19.35
CA PHE A 18 26.55 31.78 19.38
C PHE A 18 26.99 30.62 18.46
N CYS A 19 27.58 29.58 19.03
CA CYS A 19 27.67 28.28 18.37
C CYS A 19 26.28 27.66 18.33
N ALA A 20 25.52 27.91 17.26
CA ALA A 20 24.33 27.15 16.95
C ALA A 20 24.76 25.74 16.51
N ILE A 21 24.70 24.78 17.43
CA ILE A 21 24.83 23.36 17.09
C ILE A 21 23.56 22.97 16.34
N VAL A 22 23.61 23.06 15.02
CA VAL A 22 22.60 22.48 14.13
C VAL A 22 22.73 20.96 14.25
N HIS A 23 21.98 20.36 15.18
CA HIS A 23 21.72 18.94 15.15
C HIS A 23 20.88 18.67 13.91
N GLY A 24 21.54 18.33 12.81
CA GLY A 24 20.91 17.78 11.63
C GLY A 24 20.27 16.44 11.96
N ALA A 25 19.05 16.46 12.48
CA ALA A 25 18.18 15.31 12.47
C ALA A 25 17.85 15.02 11.00
N SER A 26 18.58 14.08 10.40
CA SER A 26 18.22 13.53 9.09
C SER A 26 16.74 13.15 9.12
N PRO A 27 15.89 13.66 8.21
CA PRO A 27 14.50 13.25 8.15
C PRO A 27 14.48 11.77 7.80
N CYS A 28 14.26 10.94 8.81
CA CYS A 28 13.93 9.54 8.68
C CYS A 28 12.70 9.48 7.76
N ALA A 29 12.89 9.05 6.51
CA ALA A 29 11.80 8.95 5.53
C ALA A 29 10.61 8.23 6.17
N ALA A 30 9.49 8.94 6.30
CA ALA A 30 8.28 8.41 6.91
C ALA A 30 7.81 7.18 6.13
N GLN A 31 7.36 6.15 6.84
CA GLN A 31 6.85 4.94 6.21
C GLN A 31 5.56 5.26 5.43
N ILE A 32 5.47 4.79 4.20
CA ILE A 32 4.30 5.00 3.34
C ILE A 32 3.21 4.01 3.77
N ARG A 33 2.06 4.54 4.22
CA ARG A 33 0.93 3.75 4.73
C ARG A 33 -0.41 4.44 4.43
N TYR A 34 -1.39 3.66 4.00
CA TYR A 34 -2.74 4.12 3.65
C TYR A 34 -3.76 3.12 4.20
N PHE A 35 -4.68 3.60 5.04
CA PHE A 35 -5.61 2.77 5.79
C PHE A 35 -6.98 3.42 5.91
N TRP A 36 -8.01 2.59 5.79
CA TRP A 36 -9.34 2.91 6.29
C TRP A 36 -9.40 2.72 7.80
N PRO A 37 -10.37 3.35 8.49
CA PRO A 37 -10.63 3.04 9.89
C PRO A 37 -10.94 1.55 10.08
N ALA A 38 -10.33 0.93 11.09
CA ALA A 38 -10.60 -0.46 11.42
C ALA A 38 -12.07 -0.65 11.80
N THR A 39 -12.69 -1.69 11.22
CA THR A 39 -14.11 -2.02 11.47
C THR A 39 -14.33 -2.46 12.91
N VAL A 40 -13.36 -3.17 13.49
CA VAL A 40 -13.37 -3.61 14.88
C VAL A 40 -12.27 -2.84 15.61
N GLN A 41 -12.64 -2.21 16.73
CA GLN A 41 -11.72 -1.52 17.61
C GLN A 41 -11.35 -2.43 18.77
N GLY A 42 -10.13 -2.30 19.29
CA GLY A 42 -9.67 -3.06 20.46
C GLY A 42 -8.18 -2.87 20.66
N MET A 43 -7.71 -3.22 21.86
CA MET A 43 -6.28 -3.20 22.15
C MET A 43 -5.64 -4.44 21.55
N GLN A 44 -4.67 -4.26 20.66
CA GLN A 44 -3.92 -5.39 20.10
C GLN A 44 -3.30 -6.23 21.23
N GLY A 45 -3.62 -7.52 21.22
CA GLY A 45 -2.99 -8.57 22.01
C GLY A 45 -2.09 -9.41 21.10
N ASP A 46 -2.49 -10.65 20.86
CA ASP A 46 -1.66 -11.63 20.17
C ASP A 46 -1.70 -11.51 18.65
N VAL A 47 -0.63 -11.99 17.99
CA VAL A 47 -0.57 -12.17 16.54
C VAL A 47 -0.32 -13.65 16.26
N ARG A 48 -1.23 -14.29 15.54
CA ARG A 48 -1.12 -15.69 15.12
C ARG A 48 -0.67 -15.77 13.67
N SER A 49 0.34 -16.58 13.40
CA SER A 49 0.78 -16.89 12.03
C SER A 49 0.14 -18.19 11.57
N ILE A 50 -0.57 -18.12 10.45
CA ILE A 50 -1.34 -19.22 9.89
C ILE A 50 -0.79 -19.49 8.49
N PRO A 51 -0.45 -20.74 8.13
CA PRO A 51 -0.12 -21.09 6.76
C PRO A 51 -1.30 -20.75 5.84
N SER A 52 -1.01 -19.99 4.79
CA SER A 52 -1.99 -19.58 3.78
C SER A 52 -2.35 -20.78 2.92
N ALA A 53 -3.63 -21.14 2.87
CA ALA A 53 -4.18 -22.14 1.95
C ALA A 53 -4.19 -21.61 0.51
N VAL A 54 -4.16 -20.29 0.33
CA VAL A 54 -4.08 -19.65 -0.97
C VAL A 54 -2.63 -19.62 -1.45
N VAL A 55 -2.37 -20.31 -2.57
CA VAL A 55 -1.13 -20.18 -3.35
C VAL A 55 -1.38 -19.17 -4.46
N ASP A 56 -0.94 -17.94 -4.26
CA ASP A 56 -0.88 -16.95 -5.33
C ASP A 56 0.59 -16.62 -5.66
N SER A 57 0.84 -16.21 -6.91
CA SER A 57 2.21 -15.99 -7.44
C SER A 57 2.94 -14.78 -6.83
N ILE A 58 2.42 -14.18 -5.77
CA ILE A 58 2.71 -12.80 -5.36
C ILE A 58 2.85 -12.69 -3.83
N ALA A 59 2.05 -13.43 -3.08
CA ALA A 59 1.88 -13.34 -1.65
C ALA A 59 2.74 -14.35 -0.89
N SER A 60 3.00 -14.02 0.38
CA SER A 60 3.56 -14.98 1.33
C SER A 60 2.61 -16.16 1.52
N ASP A 61 3.22 -17.30 1.77
CA ASP A 61 2.64 -18.53 2.32
C ASP A 61 2.06 -18.40 3.73
N THR A 62 2.05 -17.19 4.32
CA THR A 62 1.62 -16.95 5.69
C THR A 62 0.65 -15.77 5.75
N ILE A 63 -0.47 -15.99 6.43
CA ILE A 63 -1.39 -14.95 6.86
C ILE A 63 -1.28 -14.73 8.36
N PHE A 64 -1.23 -13.47 8.77
CA PHE A 64 -1.12 -13.09 10.16
C PHE A 64 -2.47 -12.57 10.65
N GLN A 65 -3.00 -13.19 11.69
CA GLN A 65 -4.25 -12.80 12.33
C GLN A 65 -3.93 -12.05 13.62
N VAL A 66 -4.42 -10.82 13.72
CA VAL A 66 -4.22 -9.95 14.89
C VAL A 66 -5.44 -10.04 15.80
N TRP A 67 -5.22 -10.34 17.07
CA TRP A 67 -6.25 -10.49 18.09
C TRP A 67 -6.26 -9.31 19.05
N SER A 68 -7.43 -9.06 19.64
CA SER A 68 -7.59 -8.16 20.76
C SER A 68 -7.19 -8.85 22.07
N LYS A 69 -6.90 -8.05 23.10
CA LYS A 69 -6.70 -8.58 24.47
C LYS A 69 -7.94 -9.24 25.04
N GLU A 70 -9.11 -8.87 24.53
CA GLU A 70 -10.41 -9.40 24.92
C GLU A 70 -10.79 -10.69 24.17
N GLY A 71 -9.91 -11.20 23.30
CA GLY A 71 -10.06 -12.52 22.69
C GLY A 71 -10.93 -12.56 21.44
N TYR A 72 -10.92 -11.51 20.61
CA TYR A 72 -11.55 -11.50 19.29
C TYR A 72 -10.59 -11.01 18.19
N PRO A 73 -10.72 -11.46 16.92
CA PRO A 73 -9.88 -10.97 15.83
C PRO A 73 -10.16 -9.50 15.52
N LEU A 74 -9.11 -8.73 15.27
CA LEU A 74 -9.16 -7.31 14.90
C LEU A 74 -9.01 -7.11 13.39
N HIS A 75 -7.99 -7.73 12.80
CA HIS A 75 -7.66 -7.64 11.38
C HIS A 75 -6.63 -8.70 10.99
N TYR A 76 -6.36 -8.79 9.70
CA TYR A 76 -5.42 -9.73 9.11
C TYR A 76 -4.42 -8.98 8.24
N TYR A 77 -3.23 -9.55 8.06
CA TYR A 77 -2.27 -9.03 7.10
C TYR A 77 -1.43 -10.11 6.45
N LYS A 78 -0.95 -9.83 5.24
CA LYS A 78 0.02 -10.64 4.49
C LYS A 78 1.15 -9.75 4.01
N LYS A 79 2.38 -10.27 4.09
CA LYS A 79 3.55 -9.65 3.47
C LYS A 79 3.66 -10.14 2.03
N ILE A 80 3.74 -9.22 1.09
CA ILE A 80 3.76 -9.48 -0.34
C ILE A 80 5.14 -9.16 -0.88
N ARG A 81 5.67 -10.06 -1.72
CA ARG A 81 6.99 -9.94 -2.35
C ARG A 81 6.88 -10.35 -3.81
N THR A 82 6.83 -9.37 -4.71
CA THR A 82 6.58 -9.65 -6.14
C THR A 82 7.30 -8.70 -7.08
N SER A 83 7.64 -9.15 -8.27
CA SER A 83 8.15 -8.30 -9.35
C SER A 83 7.01 -7.45 -9.92
N VAL A 84 7.12 -6.13 -9.90
CA VAL A 84 5.99 -5.22 -10.24
C VAL A 84 6.02 -4.59 -11.63
N CYS A 85 6.78 -5.11 -12.60
CA CYS A 85 6.78 -4.54 -13.95
C CYS A 85 6.81 -5.56 -15.07
N PHE A 86 6.35 -5.09 -16.23
CA PHE A 86 6.24 -5.82 -17.49
C PHE A 86 7.60 -6.23 -18.09
N ASP A 87 8.68 -5.54 -17.76
CA ASP A 87 9.99 -5.71 -18.40
C ASP A 87 11.04 -6.39 -17.51
N ASN A 88 10.64 -6.95 -16.36
CA ASN A 88 11.54 -7.58 -15.37
C ASN A 88 12.67 -6.68 -14.84
N LYS A 89 12.64 -5.36 -15.13
CA LYS A 89 13.67 -4.41 -14.67
C LYS A 89 13.29 -3.68 -13.40
N CYS A 90 12.03 -3.76 -12.97
CA CYS A 90 11.62 -3.12 -11.73
C CYS A 90 12.02 -3.90 -10.50
N ARG A 91 12.29 -3.14 -9.45
CA ARG A 91 12.58 -3.65 -8.12
C ARG A 91 11.42 -4.49 -7.60
N LEU A 92 11.74 -5.52 -6.82
CA LEU A 92 10.77 -6.32 -6.08
C LEU A 92 9.93 -5.42 -5.17
N LEU A 93 8.61 -5.43 -5.32
CA LEU A 93 7.69 -4.82 -4.38
C LEU A 93 7.72 -5.59 -3.07
N LYS A 94 7.98 -4.88 -1.97
CA LYS A 94 7.77 -5.35 -0.61
C LYS A 94 6.70 -4.48 0.05
N CYS A 95 5.51 -5.03 0.21
CA CYS A 95 4.41 -4.36 0.90
C CYS A 95 3.68 -5.31 1.83
N THR A 96 3.01 -4.75 2.82
CA THR A 96 2.07 -5.48 3.65
C THR A 96 0.66 -5.04 3.27
N LEU A 97 -0.20 -5.99 2.95
CA LEU A 97 -1.62 -5.78 2.69
C LEU A 97 -2.42 -6.19 3.91
N TYR A 98 -3.51 -5.46 4.17
CA TYR A 98 -4.35 -5.65 5.35
C TYR A 98 -5.80 -5.84 4.94
N TRP A 99 -6.47 -6.71 5.70
CA TRP A 99 -7.90 -6.99 5.59
C TRP A 99 -8.55 -6.82 6.96
N ASN A 100 -9.78 -6.35 6.99
CA ASN A 100 -10.60 -6.43 8.18
C ASN A 100 -11.16 -7.85 8.37
N VAL A 101 -11.86 -8.09 9.47
CA VAL A 101 -12.49 -9.39 9.77
C VAL A 101 -13.58 -9.82 8.77
N THR A 102 -14.08 -8.91 7.92
CA THR A 102 -15.05 -9.28 6.87
C THR A 102 -14.37 -9.70 5.56
N GLY A 103 -13.03 -9.69 5.52
CA GLY A 103 -12.24 -9.91 4.31
C GLY A 103 -12.21 -8.70 3.37
N ARG A 104 -12.74 -7.54 3.79
CA ARG A 104 -12.61 -6.31 3.00
C ARG A 104 -11.24 -5.69 3.22
N TYR A 105 -10.72 -5.07 2.17
CA TYR A 105 -9.50 -4.30 2.21
C TYR A 105 -9.51 -3.27 3.34
N LEU A 106 -8.46 -3.29 4.17
CA LEU A 106 -8.27 -2.34 5.26
C LEU A 106 -7.19 -1.31 4.92
N GLY A 107 -6.11 -1.72 4.28
CA GLY A 107 -4.98 -0.83 4.02
C GLY A 107 -3.76 -1.51 3.44
N PHE A 108 -2.74 -0.71 3.13
CA PHE A 108 -1.41 -1.20 2.83
C PHE A 108 -0.34 -0.35 3.50
N GLU A 109 0.82 -0.94 3.73
CA GLU A 109 2.05 -0.21 4.03
C GLU A 109 3.24 -0.75 3.25
N LEU A 110 4.22 0.10 3.02
CA LEU A 110 5.51 -0.29 2.44
C LEU A 110 6.56 -0.39 3.56
N GLU A 111 7.59 -1.21 3.37
CA GLU A 111 8.72 -1.22 4.32
C GLU A 111 9.40 0.17 4.34
N LYS A 112 10.10 0.48 5.43
CA LYS A 112 10.75 1.79 5.59
C LYS A 112 11.79 2.02 4.47
N GLY A 113 11.65 3.13 3.76
CA GLY A 113 12.51 3.46 2.60
C GLY A 113 12.06 2.83 1.28
N GLU A 114 11.01 1.99 1.29
CA GLU A 114 10.42 1.45 0.07
C GLU A 114 9.47 2.46 -0.61
N TYR A 115 9.32 2.30 -1.92
CA TYR A 115 8.41 3.09 -2.73
C TYR A 115 7.95 2.29 -3.96
N LEU A 116 6.79 2.66 -4.49
CA LEU A 116 6.24 2.12 -5.73
C LEU A 116 6.73 2.95 -6.90
N SER A 117 7.01 2.30 -8.03
CA SER A 117 7.41 2.98 -9.26
C SER A 117 6.42 2.70 -10.38
N LYS A 118 6.14 3.72 -11.19
CA LYS A 118 5.47 3.62 -12.48
C LYS A 118 6.47 3.16 -13.55
N ALA A 119 5.98 3.03 -14.78
CA ALA A 119 6.78 2.84 -15.98
C ALA A 119 7.98 3.82 -16.03
N ARG A 120 9.11 3.31 -16.52
CA ARG A 120 10.41 4.03 -16.53
C ARG A 120 10.90 4.41 -15.13
N HIS A 121 10.58 3.60 -14.11
CA HIS A 121 11.05 3.72 -12.72
C HIS A 121 10.71 5.04 -12.01
N LYS A 122 9.70 5.79 -12.49
CA LYS A 122 9.30 7.04 -11.83
C LYS A 122 8.58 6.73 -10.51
N PRO A 123 9.02 7.25 -9.36
CA PRO A 123 8.34 7.02 -8.09
C PRO A 123 6.88 7.48 -8.10
N PHE A 124 6.05 6.80 -7.33
CA PHE A 124 4.68 7.23 -7.05
C PHE A 124 4.68 8.55 -6.28
N LYS A 125 3.73 9.41 -6.62
CA LYS A 125 3.39 10.62 -5.87
C LYS A 125 2.32 10.31 -4.82
N ARG A 126 2.18 11.15 -3.80
CA ARG A 126 1.15 11.02 -2.77
C ARG A 126 -0.27 10.81 -3.31
N LYS A 127 -0.63 11.53 -4.39
CA LYS A 127 -1.93 11.38 -5.07
C LYS A 127 -2.12 10.03 -5.75
N GLU A 128 -1.04 9.41 -6.21
CA GLU A 128 -1.07 8.12 -6.90
C GLU A 128 -1.21 6.99 -5.88
N TYR A 129 -0.62 7.13 -4.70
CA TYR A 129 -0.90 6.25 -3.58
C TYR A 129 -2.33 6.36 -3.05
N ALA A 130 -2.87 7.58 -2.94
CA ALA A 130 -4.27 7.77 -2.57
C ALA A 130 -5.20 7.11 -3.59
N ARG A 131 -4.93 7.30 -4.88
CA ARG A 131 -5.70 6.64 -5.95
C ARG A 131 -5.59 5.11 -5.90
N LEU A 132 -4.39 4.58 -5.66
CA LEU A 132 -4.21 3.13 -5.47
C LEU A 132 -5.06 2.64 -4.29
N HIS A 133 -5.03 3.34 -3.16
CA HIS A 133 -5.81 2.99 -1.97
C HIS A 133 -7.32 2.95 -2.25
N GLU A 134 -7.85 3.92 -3.00
CA GLU A 134 -9.25 3.93 -3.45
C GLU A 134 -9.56 2.71 -4.34
N ILE A 135 -8.73 2.43 -5.35
CA ILE A 135 -8.94 1.31 -6.28
C ILE A 135 -8.95 -0.03 -5.52
N LEU A 136 -8.00 -0.24 -4.61
CA LEU A 136 -7.94 -1.48 -3.82
C LEU A 136 -9.16 -1.67 -2.91
N SER A 137 -9.81 -0.58 -2.52
CA SER A 137 -11.01 -0.59 -1.69
C SER A 137 -12.31 -0.85 -2.43
N ASP A 138 -12.29 -0.83 -3.76
CA ASP A 138 -13.45 -1.06 -4.61
C ASP A 138 -13.50 -2.52 -5.12
N PRO A 139 -14.34 -3.39 -4.49
CA PRO A 139 -14.49 -4.77 -4.94
C PRO A 139 -15.27 -4.88 -6.26
N PHE A 140 -15.93 -3.81 -6.72
CA PHE A 140 -16.71 -3.78 -7.97
C PHE A 140 -15.92 -3.20 -9.13
N SER A 141 -14.62 -2.96 -8.95
CA SER A 141 -13.76 -2.48 -10.03
C SER A 141 -13.85 -3.40 -11.25
N ARG A 142 -13.78 -2.78 -12.44
CA ARG A 142 -13.75 -3.51 -13.71
C ARG A 142 -12.51 -4.40 -13.85
N LEU A 143 -11.49 -4.21 -13.01
CA LEU A 143 -10.34 -5.11 -12.90
C LEU A 143 -10.75 -6.57 -12.63
N SER A 144 -11.86 -6.79 -11.93
CA SER A 144 -12.39 -8.13 -11.62
C SER A 144 -12.56 -9.04 -12.84
N GLY A 145 -13.04 -8.50 -13.96
CA GLY A 145 -13.34 -9.25 -15.18
C GLY A 145 -12.23 -9.22 -16.22
N LEU A 146 -11.12 -8.53 -15.95
CA LEU A 146 -10.04 -8.37 -16.92
C LEU A 146 -8.98 -9.43 -16.71
N SER A 147 -8.51 -10.00 -17.82
CA SER A 147 -7.27 -10.77 -17.83
C SER A 147 -6.08 -9.83 -17.87
N TYR A 148 -4.95 -10.30 -17.34
CA TYR A 148 -3.71 -9.56 -17.38
C TYR A 148 -3.28 -9.13 -18.81
N GLY A 149 -3.54 -9.97 -19.82
CA GLY A 149 -3.21 -9.70 -21.22
C GLY A 149 -3.99 -8.53 -21.83
N GLU A 150 -5.10 -8.11 -21.22
CA GLU A 150 -5.90 -6.97 -21.64
C GLU A 150 -5.38 -5.64 -21.06
N LEU A 151 -4.47 -5.70 -20.09
CA LEU A 151 -3.83 -4.53 -19.47
C LEU A 151 -2.48 -4.17 -20.08
N ALA A 152 -1.84 -5.12 -20.76
CA ALA A 152 -0.53 -4.91 -21.37
C ALA A 152 -0.68 -4.21 -22.73
N PRO A 153 0.08 -3.14 -23.01
CA PRO A 153 0.23 -2.66 -24.38
C PRO A 153 0.80 -3.79 -25.23
N ARG A 154 0.04 -4.29 -26.22
CA ARG A 154 0.53 -5.33 -27.14
C ARG A 154 1.65 -4.73 -28.00
N PRO A 155 2.89 -5.24 -27.96
CA PRO A 155 3.92 -4.83 -28.90
C PRO A 155 3.56 -5.41 -30.26
N GLY A 156 3.01 -4.58 -31.17
CA GLY A 156 2.70 -5.04 -32.54
C GLY A 156 1.76 -4.17 -33.37
N ILE A 157 0.89 -3.35 -32.76
CA ILE A 157 -0.07 -2.53 -33.53
C ILE A 157 0.46 -1.09 -33.68
N ALA A 158 1.65 -0.96 -34.28
CA ALA A 158 2.11 0.31 -34.87
C ALA A 158 2.01 0.30 -36.40
N ASN A 159 1.62 -0.83 -37.00
CA ASN A 159 1.45 -0.98 -38.45
C ASN A 159 0.14 -1.71 -38.76
N ALA A 160 -0.99 -1.01 -38.66
CA ALA A 160 -2.24 -1.44 -39.30
C ALA A 160 -2.70 -0.33 -40.24
N LYS A 161 -1.97 -0.15 -41.35
CA LYS A 161 -2.60 0.26 -42.61
C LYS A 161 -3.46 -0.93 -43.05
N ASN A 162 -4.66 -1.02 -42.51
CA ASN A 162 -5.87 -1.58 -43.10
C ASN A 162 -6.89 -1.74 -41.97
N GLY A 163 -8.08 -1.22 -42.23
CA GLY A 163 -9.15 -1.12 -41.27
C GLY A 163 -9.55 -2.47 -40.69
N VAL A 164 -10.22 -2.37 -39.55
CA VAL A 164 -10.77 -3.44 -38.72
C VAL A 164 -9.78 -4.05 -37.71
N ASP A 165 -9.46 -3.28 -36.66
CA ASP A 165 -9.47 -3.78 -35.26
C ASP A 165 -9.38 -2.59 -34.27
N ALA A 166 -10.53 -2.02 -33.92
CA ALA A 166 -10.68 -0.92 -32.97
C ALA A 166 -11.24 -1.38 -31.62
N VAL A 167 -11.13 -2.67 -31.28
CA VAL A 167 -11.61 -3.18 -29.97
C VAL A 167 -10.52 -3.05 -28.90
N THR A 168 -9.25 -3.07 -29.31
CA THR A 168 -8.12 -3.01 -28.36
C THR A 168 -7.85 -1.58 -27.85
N SER A 169 -8.20 -0.53 -28.59
CA SER A 169 -7.97 0.87 -28.20
C SER A 169 -8.99 1.40 -27.20
N ALA A 170 -10.27 1.04 -27.36
CA ALA A 170 -11.36 1.50 -26.48
C ALA A 170 -11.30 0.84 -25.10
N THR A 171 -11.02 -0.47 -25.05
CA THR A 171 -10.87 -1.21 -23.79
C THR A 171 -9.66 -0.67 -23.00
N ALA A 172 -8.49 -0.53 -23.63
CA ALA A 172 -7.31 0.04 -22.98
C ALA A 172 -7.50 1.48 -22.48
N ALA A 173 -8.21 2.33 -23.24
CA ALA A 173 -8.51 3.70 -22.81
C ALA A 173 -9.48 3.75 -21.62
N SER A 174 -10.50 2.89 -21.62
CA SER A 174 -11.50 2.84 -20.55
C SER A 174 -10.97 2.27 -19.24
N ILE A 175 -9.88 1.48 -19.28
CA ILE A 175 -9.23 0.88 -18.11
C ILE A 175 -8.24 1.85 -17.43
N LEU A 176 -7.79 2.91 -18.11
CA LEU A 176 -6.87 3.88 -17.50
C LEU A 176 -7.44 4.53 -16.23
N ASP A 177 -8.77 4.65 -16.13
CA ASP A 177 -9.44 5.17 -14.94
C ASP A 177 -9.46 4.17 -13.78
N GLU A 178 -9.34 2.87 -14.06
CA GLU A 178 -9.32 1.76 -13.07
C GLU A 178 -7.92 1.48 -12.52
N VAL A 179 -6.90 2.16 -13.02
CA VAL A 179 -5.51 1.92 -12.62
C VAL A 179 -4.79 3.23 -12.28
N VAL A 180 -3.69 3.12 -11.56
CA VAL A 180 -2.75 4.24 -11.48
C VAL A 180 -2.04 4.36 -12.83
N ALA A 181 -2.16 5.52 -13.47
CA ALA A 181 -1.54 5.78 -14.78
C ALA A 181 -0.04 5.46 -14.76
N GLY A 182 0.38 4.56 -15.66
CA GLY A 182 1.76 4.07 -15.74
C GLY A 182 2.11 2.95 -14.75
N ALA A 183 1.17 2.42 -13.98
CA ALA A 183 1.38 1.31 -13.05
C ALA A 183 0.25 0.26 -13.09
N ALA A 184 -0.36 0.05 -14.26
CA ALA A 184 -1.47 -0.89 -14.46
C ALA A 184 -1.17 -2.30 -13.92
N TYR A 185 0.04 -2.81 -14.16
CA TYR A 185 0.48 -4.10 -13.62
C TYR A 185 0.38 -4.17 -12.10
N THR A 186 1.00 -3.21 -11.42
CA THR A 186 1.04 -3.14 -9.96
C THR A 186 -0.37 -3.01 -9.39
N THR A 187 -1.18 -2.12 -9.97
CA THR A 187 -2.56 -1.91 -9.53
C THR A 187 -3.40 -3.18 -9.67
N TYR A 188 -3.36 -3.84 -10.84
CA TYR A 188 -4.07 -5.09 -11.07
C TYR A 188 -3.65 -6.20 -10.12
N LYS A 189 -2.34 -6.44 -9.98
CA LYS A 189 -1.83 -7.52 -9.11
C LYS A 189 -2.21 -7.31 -7.66
N MET A 190 -2.06 -6.08 -7.15
CA MET A 190 -2.47 -5.78 -5.77
C MET A 190 -3.99 -5.91 -5.60
N TRP A 191 -4.78 -5.46 -6.57
CA TRP A 191 -6.24 -5.57 -6.52
C TRP A 191 -6.71 -7.02 -6.45
N HIS A 192 -6.14 -7.92 -7.26
CA HIS A 192 -6.51 -9.35 -7.24
C HIS A 192 -6.01 -10.10 -6.00
N VAL A 193 -4.94 -9.67 -5.35
CA VAL A 193 -4.57 -10.23 -4.04
C VAL A 193 -5.60 -9.81 -2.99
N VAL A 194 -5.97 -8.52 -2.99
CA VAL A 194 -6.89 -7.95 -2.01
C VAL A 194 -8.32 -8.48 -2.16
N ASN A 195 -8.83 -8.53 -3.39
CA ASN A 195 -10.23 -8.87 -3.71
C ASN A 195 -10.37 -10.27 -4.34
N GLY A 196 -9.35 -11.12 -4.22
CA GLY A 196 -9.34 -12.49 -4.71
C GLY A 196 -9.40 -13.53 -3.59
N PRO A 197 -8.78 -14.72 -3.77
CA PRO A 197 -8.93 -15.83 -2.83
C PRO A 197 -8.52 -15.53 -1.39
N THR A 198 -7.56 -14.62 -1.16
CA THR A 198 -7.17 -14.22 0.20
C THR A 198 -8.30 -13.52 0.95
N GLN A 199 -9.21 -12.81 0.28
CA GLN A 199 -10.39 -12.24 0.92
C GLN A 199 -11.32 -13.34 1.48
N ASP A 200 -11.53 -14.41 0.72
CA ASP A 200 -12.33 -15.54 1.17
C ASP A 200 -11.65 -16.31 2.30
N GLU A 201 -10.33 -16.50 2.21
CA GLU A 201 -9.51 -17.08 3.28
C GLU A 201 -9.65 -16.30 4.59
N VAL A 202 -9.54 -14.96 4.56
CA VAL A 202 -9.75 -14.10 5.73
C VAL A 202 -11.14 -14.28 6.33
N ARG A 203 -12.17 -14.34 5.48
CA ARG A 203 -13.56 -14.53 5.93
C ARG A 203 -13.72 -15.88 6.63
N ASN A 204 -13.18 -16.95 6.04
CA ASN A 204 -13.25 -18.30 6.60
C ASN A 204 -12.51 -18.39 7.94
N LEU A 205 -11.30 -17.84 8.03
CA LEU A 205 -10.54 -17.78 9.27
C LEU A 205 -11.26 -16.99 10.35
N THR A 206 -11.99 -15.93 9.99
CA THR A 206 -12.80 -15.16 10.93
C THR A 206 -13.96 -16.01 11.47
N VAL A 207 -14.70 -16.69 10.58
CA VAL A 207 -15.81 -17.57 10.97
C VAL A 207 -15.32 -18.68 11.90
N GLU A 208 -14.22 -19.35 11.56
CA GLU A 208 -13.62 -20.39 12.38
C GLU A 208 -13.21 -19.85 13.76
N SER A 209 -12.62 -18.65 13.80
CA SER A 209 -12.15 -18.02 15.04
C SER A 209 -13.27 -17.58 15.98
N LEU A 210 -14.48 -17.36 15.46
CA LEU A 210 -15.65 -16.90 16.22
C LEU A 210 -16.69 -18.00 16.44
N SER A 211 -16.52 -19.15 15.79
CA SER A 211 -17.40 -20.29 15.98
C SER A 211 -17.13 -20.95 17.33
N PRO A 212 -18.17 -21.37 18.08
CA PRO A 212 -17.99 -22.19 19.26
C PRO A 212 -17.16 -23.42 18.91
N ARG A 213 -16.24 -23.82 19.79
CA ARG A 213 -15.55 -25.09 19.64
C ARG A 213 -16.62 -26.19 19.62
N SER A 214 -16.71 -26.93 18.52
CA SER A 214 -17.56 -28.10 18.48
C SER A 214 -16.94 -29.16 19.37
N ASP A 215 -17.27 -29.14 20.65
CA ASP A 215 -16.89 -30.20 21.58
C ASP A 215 -17.73 -31.44 21.21
N PRO A 216 -17.11 -32.55 20.77
CA PRO A 216 -17.84 -33.75 20.36
C PRO A 216 -18.53 -34.48 21.52
N GLU A 217 -18.51 -33.92 22.73
CA GLU A 217 -18.97 -34.59 23.95
C GLU A 217 -20.44 -34.35 24.29
N ASN A 218 -21.14 -33.44 23.61
CA ASN A 218 -22.54 -33.13 23.92
C ASN A 218 -23.57 -33.62 22.88
N SER A 219 -23.22 -34.66 22.11
CA SER A 219 -24.16 -35.40 21.27
C SER A 219 -24.35 -36.82 21.84
N ARG A 220 -25.08 -36.94 22.94
CA ARG A 220 -25.69 -38.19 23.40
C ARG A 220 -27.08 -37.91 23.95
#